data_AF-A0A0M6WBS5-F1
#
_entry.id   AF-A0A0M6WBS5-F1
#
_cell.length_a   1.000
_cell.length_b   1.000
_cell.length_c   1.000
_cell.angle_alpha   90.00
_cell.angle_beta   90.00
_cell.angle_gamma   90.00
#
_symmetry.space_group_name_H-M   'P 1'
#
loop_
_entity.id
_entity.type
_entity.pdbx_description
1 polymer ?
#
loop_
_entity_poly.entity_id
_entity_poly.type
_entity_poly.pdbx_seq_one_letter_code
_entity_poly.pdbx_strand_id
1 'polypeptide(L)'
;MIPFGLLGGFCDHLEIRITGLSEEGFSFRVPEKIEKAACLEICFFDFSVDCYRKVQLAEKEREMKLTEETPFFFIYSVWTKNGEYREQVKRLVTDYGNYISLKLAGDDAYLSEKMVGYPAELDEVYAESFEEQKKEWFSCVGDGIQECRNTWEHKKWNITDFTEFELAITIDRPELYYDFLQKDWTRFCHDYWKNNFLEHHTLSKKRVTRIYIGNQFCHNLFPKKKLLFQVLEKALENNLAVTLAFSYIRNHLLEEIDELLQELEVWCQSREKEAGKEQEEIIVNDWAMPILLQGKPHLKPVLGVLLNKRRKDVRLPYKHGIGNHVDSLAENNLNCGFYQDYLKNTFDIQRFEFESCGYKVTIPDGHHSLHLPFFQTNTSQYCTLYAVCRYGDRGKQKLPENCPKYCEQKVFLYPKHLKMVGRYNSLFGYDGKILWDEKQLQDYLEQGIDRIVVNVSL
;
A
#
# COMPACT_ATOMS: atom_id res chain seq x y z
N MET A 1 6.34 -30.68 -16.28
CA MET A 1 7.26 -29.55 -16.52
C MET A 1 7.30 -28.73 -15.25
N ILE A 2 8.48 -28.45 -14.70
CA ILE A 2 8.61 -27.62 -13.50
C ILE A 2 8.52 -26.14 -13.92
N PRO A 3 7.71 -25.31 -13.23
CA PRO A 3 7.66 -23.88 -13.47
C PRO A 3 9.03 -23.22 -13.35
N PHE A 4 9.33 -22.27 -14.23
CA PHE A 4 10.60 -21.52 -14.23
C PHE A 4 10.84 -20.76 -12.92
N GLY A 5 9.77 -20.37 -12.20
CA GLY A 5 9.87 -19.70 -10.91
C GLY A 5 10.29 -20.61 -9.75
N LEU A 6 10.46 -21.92 -9.97
CA LEU A 6 10.93 -22.86 -8.95
C LEU A 6 12.35 -23.40 -9.24
N LEU A 7 12.88 -23.10 -10.43
CA LEU A 7 14.14 -23.66 -10.91
C LEU A 7 14.80 -22.67 -11.88
N GLY A 8 15.95 -22.13 -11.47
CA GLY A 8 16.82 -21.30 -12.31
C GLY A 8 18.16 -21.96 -12.55
N GLY A 9 18.92 -21.45 -13.51
CA GLY A 9 20.27 -21.92 -13.77
C GLY A 9 21.16 -20.84 -14.35
N PHE A 10 22.44 -20.94 -14.05
CA PHE A 10 23.50 -20.09 -14.60
C PHE A 10 24.65 -20.95 -15.11
N CYS A 11 25.20 -20.56 -16.26
CA CYS A 11 26.49 -21.01 -16.75
C CYS A 11 27.46 -19.85 -16.58
N ASP A 12 28.35 -19.94 -15.61
CA ASP A 12 29.18 -18.84 -15.13
C ASP A 12 28.32 -17.60 -14.75
N HIS A 13 28.23 -16.59 -15.63
CA HIS A 13 27.40 -15.40 -15.42
C HIS A 13 26.15 -15.35 -16.33
N LEU A 14 26.02 -16.29 -17.27
CA LEU A 14 24.94 -16.33 -18.23
C LEU A 14 23.76 -17.11 -17.65
N GLU A 15 22.59 -16.49 -17.56
CA GLU A 15 21.35 -17.19 -17.21
C GLU A 15 21.00 -18.20 -18.31
N ILE A 16 20.73 -19.45 -17.91
CA ILE A 16 20.38 -20.55 -18.81
C ILE A 16 18.94 -20.98 -18.60
N ARG A 17 18.25 -21.33 -19.69
CA ARG A 17 16.87 -21.83 -19.61
C ARG A 17 16.85 -23.34 -19.51
N ILE A 18 16.56 -23.88 -18.33
CA ILE A 18 16.42 -25.32 -18.14
C ILE A 18 15.19 -25.85 -18.88
N THR A 19 15.36 -26.89 -19.67
CA THR A 19 14.33 -27.53 -20.51
C THR A 19 13.99 -28.94 -20.07
N GLY A 20 14.89 -29.62 -19.35
CA GLY A 20 14.66 -30.94 -18.77
C GLY A 20 15.41 -31.10 -17.45
N LEU A 21 14.83 -31.85 -16.51
CA LEU A 21 15.41 -32.09 -15.19
C LEU A 21 15.24 -33.56 -14.81
N SER A 22 16.30 -34.16 -14.29
CA SER A 22 16.32 -35.49 -13.69
C SER A 22 17.36 -35.57 -12.58
N GLU A 23 17.31 -36.64 -11.78
CA GLU A 23 18.30 -36.90 -10.73
C GLU A 23 19.72 -37.07 -11.25
N GLU A 24 19.88 -37.53 -12.49
CA GLU A 24 21.17 -37.84 -13.12
C GLU A 24 21.72 -36.67 -13.94
N GLY A 25 20.96 -35.57 -14.06
CA GLY A 25 21.31 -34.47 -14.95
C GLY A 25 20.14 -33.61 -15.40
N PHE A 26 20.44 -32.59 -16.18
CA PHE A 26 19.48 -31.64 -16.72
C PHE A 26 19.82 -31.28 -18.16
N SER A 27 18.88 -30.66 -18.86
CA SER A 27 19.14 -30.05 -20.17
C SER A 27 18.75 -28.59 -20.14
N PHE A 28 19.46 -27.76 -20.87
CA PHE A 28 19.19 -26.34 -20.94
C PHE A 28 19.45 -25.78 -22.33
N ARG A 29 18.86 -24.62 -22.59
CA ARG A 29 18.94 -23.90 -23.85
C ARG A 29 19.58 -22.54 -23.65
N VAL A 30 20.41 -22.14 -24.61
CA VAL A 30 21.06 -20.81 -24.69
C VAL A 30 20.99 -20.26 -26.12
N PRO A 31 20.98 -18.92 -26.30
CA PRO A 31 20.97 -18.30 -27.63
C PRO A 31 22.33 -18.39 -28.33
N GLU A 32 23.42 -18.44 -27.57
CA GLU A 32 24.80 -18.46 -28.08
C GLU A 32 25.53 -19.74 -27.66
N LYS A 33 26.46 -20.19 -28.49
CA LYS A 33 27.23 -21.41 -28.25
C LYS A 33 28.21 -21.20 -27.10
N ILE A 34 28.17 -22.11 -26.12
CA ILE A 34 29.09 -22.11 -24.99
C ILE A 34 30.37 -22.86 -25.39
N GLU A 35 31.49 -22.16 -25.45
CA GLU A 35 32.81 -22.74 -25.71
C GLU A 35 33.42 -23.38 -24.45
N LYS A 36 33.26 -22.73 -23.31
CA LYS A 36 33.73 -23.19 -22.01
C LYS A 36 32.73 -22.83 -20.91
N ALA A 37 32.50 -23.75 -20.00
CA ALA A 37 31.64 -23.58 -18.83
C ALA A 37 32.43 -23.97 -17.59
N ALA A 38 32.97 -23.00 -16.84
CA ALA A 38 33.76 -23.31 -15.65
C ALA A 38 32.85 -23.83 -14.52
N CYS A 39 31.72 -23.15 -14.29
CA CYS A 39 30.74 -23.48 -13.29
C CYS A 39 29.32 -23.50 -13.87
N LEU A 40 28.51 -24.47 -13.43
CA LEU A 40 27.07 -24.43 -13.61
C LEU A 40 26.45 -24.29 -12.22
N GLU A 41 25.69 -23.23 -11.99
CA GLU A 41 24.95 -23.00 -10.75
C GLU A 41 23.47 -23.24 -11.01
N ILE A 42 22.86 -24.19 -10.31
CA ILE A 42 21.42 -24.47 -10.39
C ILE A 42 20.75 -24.00 -9.11
N CYS A 43 19.71 -23.19 -9.26
CA CYS A 43 18.94 -22.59 -8.17
C CYS A 43 17.61 -23.31 -8.02
N PHE A 44 17.45 -24.11 -6.96
CA PHE A 44 16.23 -24.84 -6.63
C PHE A 44 15.45 -24.08 -5.57
N PHE A 45 14.19 -23.74 -5.84
CA PHE A 45 13.32 -23.14 -4.82
C PHE A 45 13.02 -24.17 -3.73
N ASP A 46 13.10 -23.74 -2.48
CA ASP A 46 12.76 -24.51 -1.30
C ASP A 46 11.50 -23.93 -0.65
N PHE A 47 10.41 -24.70 -0.70
CA PHE A 47 9.11 -24.30 -0.16
C PHE A 47 9.10 -24.18 1.36
N SER A 48 10.03 -24.83 2.07
CA SER A 48 10.06 -24.84 3.54
C SER A 48 10.66 -23.58 4.16
N VAL A 49 11.50 -22.88 3.40
CA VAL A 49 12.22 -21.66 3.84
C VAL A 49 12.05 -20.48 2.87
N ASP A 50 11.22 -20.65 1.84
CA ASP A 50 10.89 -19.67 0.80
C ASP A 50 12.09 -18.99 0.12
N CYS A 51 13.17 -19.75 -0.10
CA CYS A 51 14.38 -19.25 -0.70
C CYS A 51 14.95 -20.23 -1.73
N TYR A 52 15.90 -19.75 -2.54
CA TYR A 52 16.61 -20.61 -3.49
C TYR A 52 17.83 -21.24 -2.83
N ARG A 53 17.91 -22.57 -2.92
CA ARG A 53 19.15 -23.31 -2.66
C ARG A 53 19.95 -23.44 -3.94
N LYS A 54 21.22 -23.09 -3.87
CA LYS A 54 22.13 -23.06 -5.01
C LYS A 54 23.05 -24.27 -4.95
N VAL A 55 23.12 -25.02 -6.05
CA VAL A 55 24.09 -26.09 -6.22
C VAL A 55 25.05 -25.69 -7.31
N GLN A 56 26.33 -25.59 -6.96
CA GLN A 56 27.38 -25.34 -7.92
C GLN A 56 27.99 -26.67 -8.35
N LEU A 57 28.03 -26.89 -9.65
CA LEU A 57 28.75 -28.00 -10.25
C LEU A 57 30.05 -27.42 -10.81
N ALA A 58 31.19 -28.01 -10.45
CA ALA A 58 32.45 -27.73 -11.14
C ALA A 58 32.56 -28.59 -12.41
N GLU A 59 33.44 -28.21 -13.34
CA GLU A 59 33.70 -28.96 -14.59
C GLU A 59 33.97 -30.45 -14.34
N LYS A 60 34.71 -30.80 -13.27
CA LYS A 60 35.04 -32.19 -12.90
C LYS A 60 33.87 -33.02 -12.35
N GLU A 61 32.77 -32.39 -11.98
CA GLU A 61 31.61 -33.03 -11.33
C GLU A 61 30.44 -33.28 -12.30
N ARG A 62 30.64 -32.94 -13.57
CA ARG A 62 29.64 -33.08 -14.61
C ARG A 62 30.25 -33.51 -15.94
N GLU A 63 29.40 -34.05 -16.80
CA GLU A 63 29.63 -34.16 -18.23
C GLU A 63 28.63 -33.24 -18.93
N MET A 64 29.06 -32.42 -19.89
CA MET A 64 28.20 -31.51 -20.64
C MET A 64 28.42 -31.72 -22.14
N LYS A 65 27.34 -31.94 -22.89
CA LYS A 65 27.39 -32.12 -24.35
C LYS A 65 26.35 -31.27 -25.05
N LEU A 66 26.74 -30.68 -26.18
CA LEU A 66 25.82 -30.11 -27.14
C LEU A 66 25.02 -31.25 -27.78
N THR A 67 23.70 -31.22 -27.63
CA THR A 67 22.80 -32.29 -28.12
C THR A 67 21.96 -31.84 -29.30
N GLU A 68 21.67 -30.54 -29.41
CA GLU A 68 20.94 -29.97 -30.53
C GLU A 68 21.47 -28.58 -30.90
N GLU A 69 21.63 -28.35 -32.20
CA GLU A 69 22.01 -27.05 -32.77
C GLU A 69 20.90 -26.60 -33.73
N THR A 70 20.33 -25.43 -33.45
CA THR A 70 19.29 -24.81 -34.28
C THR A 70 19.74 -23.41 -34.71
N PRO A 71 19.11 -22.81 -35.73
CA PRO A 71 19.43 -21.43 -36.13
C PRO A 71 19.22 -20.36 -35.05
N PHE A 72 18.46 -20.67 -33.98
CA PHE A 72 18.06 -19.69 -32.96
C PHE A 72 18.59 -19.98 -31.56
N PHE A 73 19.03 -21.21 -31.30
CA PHE A 73 19.48 -21.64 -29.99
C PHE A 73 20.23 -22.97 -30.04
N PHE A 74 20.98 -23.22 -28.97
CA PHE A 74 21.73 -24.45 -28.72
C PHE A 74 21.16 -25.14 -27.48
N ILE A 75 21.03 -26.46 -27.52
CA ILE A 75 20.62 -27.28 -26.37
C ILE A 75 21.80 -28.11 -25.89
N TYR A 76 22.07 -28.00 -24.60
CA TYR A 76 23.06 -28.80 -23.91
C TYR A 76 22.38 -29.76 -22.95
N SER A 77 22.91 -30.98 -22.87
CA SER A 77 22.57 -31.95 -21.83
C SER A 77 23.75 -32.11 -20.89
N VAL A 78 23.46 -32.12 -19.60
CA VAL A 78 24.42 -32.20 -18.50
C VAL A 78 24.10 -33.43 -17.69
N TRP A 79 25.11 -34.26 -17.40
CA TRP A 79 25.02 -35.42 -16.51
C TRP A 79 25.90 -35.18 -15.29
N THR A 80 25.43 -35.55 -14.11
CA THR A 80 26.18 -35.35 -12.86
C THR A 80 25.87 -36.47 -11.87
N LYS A 81 26.87 -36.83 -11.05
CA LYS A 81 26.72 -37.74 -9.90
C LYS A 81 26.77 -36.98 -8.57
N ASN A 82 26.72 -35.66 -8.60
CA ASN A 82 26.77 -34.82 -7.41
C ASN A 82 25.56 -35.13 -6.51
N GLY A 83 25.83 -35.56 -5.27
CA GLY A 83 24.81 -36.01 -4.33
C GLY A 83 23.87 -34.87 -3.90
N GLU A 84 24.41 -33.67 -3.73
CA GLU A 84 23.64 -32.48 -3.36
C GLU A 84 22.63 -32.13 -4.46
N TYR A 85 23.07 -32.06 -5.72
CA TYR A 85 22.20 -31.85 -6.88
C TYR A 85 21.04 -32.86 -6.89
N ARG A 86 21.36 -34.14 -6.75
CA ARG A 86 20.35 -35.22 -6.77
C ARG A 86 19.34 -35.07 -5.64
N GLU A 87 19.79 -34.70 -4.45
CA GLU A 87 18.91 -34.42 -3.31
C GLU A 87 17.99 -33.23 -3.57
N GLN A 88 18.52 -32.13 -4.14
CA GLN A 88 17.71 -30.96 -4.47
C GLN A 88 16.65 -31.27 -5.53
N VAL A 89 16.98 -32.08 -6.55
CA VAL A 89 16.01 -32.52 -7.56
C VAL A 89 14.88 -33.32 -6.92
N LYS A 90 15.20 -34.32 -6.08
CA LYS A 90 14.21 -35.14 -5.38
C LYS A 90 13.27 -34.29 -4.52
N ARG A 91 13.84 -33.36 -3.75
CA ARG A 91 13.05 -32.45 -2.93
C ARG A 91 12.11 -31.62 -3.79
N LEU A 92 12.64 -30.91 -4.79
CA LEU A 92 11.84 -30.02 -5.64
C LEU A 92 10.69 -30.77 -6.34
N VAL A 93 10.97 -31.97 -6.88
CA VAL A 93 9.95 -32.81 -7.53
C VAL A 93 8.88 -33.26 -6.52
N THR A 94 9.29 -33.61 -5.30
CA THR A 94 8.38 -34.03 -4.22
C THR A 94 7.50 -32.86 -3.77
N ASP A 95 8.09 -31.71 -3.48
CA ASP A 95 7.38 -30.51 -3.02
C ASP A 95 6.40 -30.01 -4.08
N TYR A 96 6.84 -29.94 -5.34
CA TYR A 96 5.98 -29.54 -6.44
C TYR A 96 4.87 -30.57 -6.71
N GLY A 97 5.18 -31.87 -6.58
CA GLY A 97 4.19 -32.94 -6.65
C GLY A 97 3.12 -32.82 -5.57
N ASN A 98 3.52 -32.48 -4.34
CA ASN A 98 2.60 -32.19 -3.24
C ASN A 98 1.73 -30.96 -3.54
N TYR A 99 2.32 -29.86 -4.01
CA TYR A 99 1.58 -28.66 -4.41
C TYR A 99 0.50 -28.96 -5.46
N ILE A 100 0.86 -29.72 -6.51
CA ILE A 100 -0.11 -30.12 -7.56
C ILE A 100 -1.19 -31.02 -6.98
N SER A 101 -0.84 -31.97 -6.11
CA SER A 101 -1.80 -32.86 -5.47
C SER A 101 -2.81 -32.09 -4.63
N LEU A 102 -2.36 -31.14 -3.82
CA LEU A 102 -3.22 -30.26 -3.02
C LEU A 102 -4.14 -29.41 -3.92
N LYS A 103 -3.59 -28.84 -5.00
CA LYS A 103 -4.35 -28.03 -5.96
C LYS A 103 -5.43 -28.82 -6.72
N LEU A 104 -5.27 -30.13 -6.85
CA LEU A 104 -6.26 -31.01 -7.47
C LEU A 104 -7.27 -31.59 -6.46
N ALA A 105 -6.90 -31.66 -5.18
CA ALA A 105 -7.71 -32.29 -4.14
C ALA A 105 -8.75 -31.37 -3.50
N GLY A 106 -8.54 -30.05 -3.50
CA GLY A 106 -9.42 -29.07 -2.86
C GLY A 106 -9.54 -27.76 -3.63
N ASP A 107 -10.20 -26.79 -3.03
CA ASP A 107 -10.28 -25.42 -3.54
C ASP A 107 -9.03 -24.59 -3.15
N ASP A 108 -9.01 -23.33 -3.59
CA ASP A 108 -7.90 -22.41 -3.31
C ASP A 108 -7.72 -22.14 -1.80
N ALA A 109 -8.79 -22.24 -1.01
CA ALA A 109 -8.76 -22.03 0.43
C ALA A 109 -8.06 -23.20 1.13
N TYR A 110 -8.44 -24.44 0.81
CA TYR A 110 -7.76 -25.65 1.29
C TYR A 110 -6.28 -25.68 0.92
N LEU A 111 -5.95 -25.32 -0.32
CA LEU A 111 -4.56 -25.23 -0.77
C LEU A 111 -3.77 -24.22 0.08
N SER A 112 -4.33 -23.04 0.32
CA SER A 112 -3.69 -21.98 1.10
C SER A 112 -3.52 -22.37 2.57
N GLU A 113 -4.51 -23.04 3.16
CA GLU A 113 -4.43 -23.58 4.52
C GLU A 113 -3.26 -24.55 4.66
N LYS A 114 -3.15 -25.53 3.75
CA LYS A 114 -2.10 -26.55 3.82
C LYS A 114 -0.70 -26.04 3.46
N MET A 115 -0.60 -25.09 2.55
CA MET A 115 0.69 -24.57 2.09
C MET A 115 1.27 -23.48 3.00
N VAL A 116 0.41 -22.58 3.50
CA VAL A 116 0.86 -21.35 4.18
C VAL A 116 0.14 -21.08 5.51
N GLY A 117 -0.61 -22.06 6.03
CA GLY A 117 -1.33 -21.90 7.29
C GLY A 117 -2.42 -20.82 7.24
N TYR A 118 -2.96 -20.54 6.06
CA TYR A 118 -4.04 -19.57 5.91
C TYR A 118 -5.31 -20.06 6.63
N PRO A 119 -5.95 -19.26 7.50
CA PRO A 119 -7.13 -19.67 8.26
C PRO A 119 -8.39 -19.58 7.39
N ALA A 120 -8.55 -20.54 6.48
CA ALA A 120 -9.65 -20.61 5.52
C ALA A 120 -11.03 -20.60 6.19
N GLU A 121 -11.16 -21.19 7.37
CA GLU A 121 -12.39 -21.24 8.15
C GLU A 121 -12.89 -19.86 8.57
N LEU A 122 -12.02 -18.85 8.62
CA LEU A 122 -12.38 -17.48 8.98
C LEU A 122 -12.89 -16.66 7.79
N ASP A 123 -12.77 -17.16 6.55
CA ASP A 123 -13.26 -16.48 5.33
C ASP A 123 -14.79 -16.33 5.29
N GLU A 124 -15.53 -17.08 6.10
CA GLU A 124 -16.99 -17.00 6.20
C GLU A 124 -17.45 -16.11 7.36
N VAL A 125 -16.52 -15.53 8.13
CA VAL A 125 -16.83 -14.68 9.29
C VAL A 125 -16.77 -13.21 8.90
N TYR A 126 -17.93 -12.56 8.77
CA TYR A 126 -18.08 -11.16 8.40
C TYR A 126 -18.68 -10.34 9.55
N ALA A 127 -18.43 -9.03 9.54
CA ALA A 127 -19.26 -8.09 10.29
C ALA A 127 -20.62 -7.92 9.58
N GLU A 128 -21.67 -7.64 10.34
CA GLU A 128 -23.01 -7.36 9.79
C GLU A 128 -23.04 -5.99 9.08
N SER A 129 -22.21 -5.05 9.54
CA SER A 129 -22.11 -3.72 8.98
C SER A 129 -20.70 -3.15 9.09
N PHE A 130 -20.44 -2.09 8.33
CA PHE A 130 -19.17 -1.37 8.45
C PHE A 130 -19.03 -0.65 9.79
N GLU A 131 -20.13 -0.19 10.38
CA GLU A 131 -20.11 0.42 11.70
C GLU A 131 -19.69 -0.59 12.78
N GLU A 132 -20.20 -1.82 12.72
CA GLU A 132 -19.78 -2.91 13.61
C GLU A 132 -18.29 -3.22 13.40
N GLN A 133 -17.83 -3.33 12.14
CA GLN A 133 -16.42 -3.59 11.83
C GLN A 133 -15.50 -2.49 12.36
N LYS A 134 -15.88 -1.22 12.18
CA LYS A 134 -15.14 -0.07 12.71
C LYS A 134 -15.13 -0.05 14.23
N LYS A 135 -16.26 -0.37 14.87
CA LYS A 135 -16.32 -0.51 16.32
C LYS A 135 -15.34 -1.58 16.78
N GLU A 136 -15.27 -2.72 16.12
CA GLU A 136 -14.32 -3.79 16.45
C GLU A 136 -12.85 -3.36 16.26
N TRP A 137 -12.57 -2.53 15.25
CA TRP A 137 -11.23 -1.99 15.00
C TRP A 137 -10.81 -0.87 15.98
N PHE A 138 -11.74 0.03 16.33
CA PHE A 138 -11.45 1.27 17.05
C PHE A 138 -11.85 1.26 18.51
N SER A 139 -12.75 0.36 18.92
CA SER A 139 -13.02 0.14 20.33
C SER A 139 -12.03 -0.90 20.87
N CYS A 140 -11.42 -0.61 22.03
CA CYS A 140 -10.65 -1.60 22.81
C CYS A 140 -11.55 -2.72 23.38
N VAL A 141 -12.75 -2.93 22.83
CA VAL A 141 -13.87 -3.69 23.38
C VAL A 141 -14.49 -4.55 22.27
N GLY A 142 -13.72 -5.51 21.76
CA GLY A 142 -14.20 -6.57 20.88
C GLY A 142 -13.75 -7.94 21.41
N ASP A 143 -14.71 -8.85 21.62
CA ASP A 143 -14.58 -10.14 22.33
C ASP A 143 -13.74 -11.22 21.62
N GLY A 144 -12.78 -10.83 20.76
CA GLY A 144 -11.78 -11.72 20.17
C GLY A 144 -10.35 -11.42 20.63
N ILE A 145 -10.17 -10.36 21.42
CA ILE A 145 -8.86 -9.93 21.94
C ILE A 145 -8.84 -10.13 23.47
N GLN A 146 -9.09 -11.36 23.91
CA GLN A 146 -9.00 -11.72 25.33
C GLN A 146 -7.55 -11.61 25.84
N GLU A 147 -6.54 -11.82 24.97
CA GLU A 147 -5.13 -11.70 25.35
C GLU A 147 -4.64 -10.25 25.50
N CYS A 148 -5.24 -9.26 24.82
CA CYS A 148 -4.85 -7.86 25.06
C CYS A 148 -5.53 -7.23 26.28
N ARG A 149 -6.58 -7.84 26.86
CA ARG A 149 -7.09 -7.37 28.16
C ARG A 149 -6.17 -7.74 29.33
N ASN A 150 -5.44 -8.85 29.24
CA ASN A 150 -4.64 -9.35 30.36
C ASN A 150 -3.20 -8.82 30.39
N THR A 151 -2.77 -8.06 29.38
CA THR A 151 -1.42 -7.45 29.32
C THR A 151 -1.44 -5.91 29.22
N TRP A 152 -2.61 -5.31 28.97
CA TRP A 152 -2.76 -3.85 28.79
C TRP A 152 -3.59 -3.24 29.92
N GLU A 153 -3.12 -3.40 31.16
CA GLU A 153 -3.42 -2.38 32.17
C GLU A 153 -3.02 -1.02 31.60
N HIS A 154 -4.03 -0.22 31.29
CA HIS A 154 -3.96 1.15 30.78
C HIS A 154 -2.66 1.92 31.09
N LYS A 155 -1.67 1.81 30.21
CA LYS A 155 -0.90 3.00 29.85
C LYS A 155 -1.63 3.67 28.71
N LYS A 156 -2.61 4.51 29.07
CA LYS A 156 -2.91 5.67 28.22
C LYS A 156 -1.60 6.44 28.14
N TRP A 157 -0.82 6.19 27.10
CA TRP A 157 0.30 7.03 26.74
C TRP A 157 -0.15 8.47 26.64
N ASN A 158 0.68 9.38 27.15
CA ASN A 158 0.36 10.77 27.24
C ASN A 158 0.90 11.48 25.99
N ILE A 159 0.04 12.24 25.31
CA ILE A 159 0.42 12.92 24.07
C ILE A 159 1.61 13.87 24.23
N THR A 160 1.87 14.33 25.45
CA THR A 160 2.99 15.22 25.76
C THR A 160 4.33 14.50 25.87
N ASP A 161 4.33 13.16 25.90
CA ASP A 161 5.56 12.37 26.04
C ASP A 161 6.29 12.20 24.70
N PHE A 162 5.61 12.55 23.60
CA PHE A 162 6.16 12.48 22.26
C PHE A 162 6.92 13.74 21.87
N THR A 163 7.82 13.58 20.89
CA THR A 163 8.33 14.70 20.11
C THR A 163 7.17 15.46 19.46
N GLU A 164 7.27 16.79 19.40
CA GLU A 164 6.18 17.61 18.89
C GLU A 164 5.94 17.34 17.40
N PHE A 165 4.67 17.19 17.02
CA PHE A 165 4.24 16.92 15.65
C PHE A 165 2.93 17.66 15.32
N GLU A 166 2.69 17.86 14.04
CA GLU A 166 1.43 18.42 13.53
C GLU A 166 0.34 17.34 13.47
N LEU A 167 -0.83 17.58 14.07
CA LEU A 167 -1.97 16.68 13.94
C LEU A 167 -2.94 17.20 12.88
N ALA A 168 -3.22 16.36 11.90
CA ALA A 168 -4.20 16.59 10.86
C ALA A 168 -5.33 15.55 10.87
N ILE A 169 -6.52 15.94 10.43
CA ILE A 169 -7.64 15.02 10.17
C ILE A 169 -8.12 15.15 8.72
N THR A 170 -8.75 14.10 8.21
CA THR A 170 -9.29 14.11 6.83
C THR A 170 -10.79 14.36 6.84
N ILE A 171 -11.23 15.31 6.00
CA ILE A 171 -12.63 15.50 5.60
C ILE A 171 -12.77 15.15 4.11
N ASP A 172 -13.15 13.91 3.82
CA ASP A 172 -13.07 13.33 2.46
C ASP A 172 -14.41 13.05 1.80
N ARG A 173 -15.50 13.50 2.41
CA ARG A 173 -16.86 13.17 2.00
C ARG A 173 -17.81 14.36 2.15
N PRO A 174 -18.86 14.46 1.30
CA PRO A 174 -19.83 15.56 1.32
C PRO A 174 -20.40 15.88 2.70
N GLU A 175 -20.82 14.87 3.44
CA GLU A 175 -21.40 15.02 4.78
C GLU A 175 -20.44 15.70 5.76
N LEU A 176 -19.14 15.44 5.67
CA LEU A 176 -18.13 16.06 6.53
C LEU A 176 -17.91 17.53 6.19
N TYR A 177 -18.00 17.90 4.91
CA TYR A 177 -17.93 19.32 4.51
C TYR A 177 -19.10 20.11 5.11
N TYR A 178 -20.32 19.56 5.03
CA TYR A 178 -21.50 20.21 5.59
C TYR A 178 -21.47 20.27 7.12
N ASP A 179 -21.09 19.18 7.78
CA ASP A 179 -20.91 19.15 9.23
C ASP A 179 -19.86 20.19 9.68
N PHE A 180 -18.74 20.27 8.96
CA PHE A 180 -17.70 21.26 9.22
C PHE A 180 -18.23 22.68 9.07
N LEU A 181 -19.04 22.97 8.05
CA LEU A 181 -19.63 24.30 7.85
C LEU A 181 -20.71 24.67 8.89
N GLN A 182 -21.44 23.70 9.42
CA GLN A 182 -22.56 23.96 10.35
C GLN A 182 -22.15 24.05 11.82
N LYS A 183 -21.06 23.38 12.22
CA LYS A 183 -20.61 23.29 13.62
C LYS A 183 -19.42 24.20 13.90
N ASP A 184 -19.25 24.67 15.14
CA ASP A 184 -17.97 25.27 15.54
C ASP A 184 -16.86 24.20 15.55
N TRP A 185 -15.60 24.63 15.53
CA TRP A 185 -14.45 23.72 15.40
C TRP A 185 -14.34 22.70 16.53
N THR A 186 -14.59 23.13 17.77
CA THR A 186 -14.53 22.26 18.96
C THR A 186 -15.59 21.17 18.85
N ARG A 187 -16.82 21.54 18.51
CA ARG A 187 -17.92 20.58 18.34
C ARG A 187 -17.66 19.64 17.17
N PHE A 188 -17.17 20.14 16.04
CA PHE A 188 -16.83 19.33 14.89
C PHE A 188 -15.78 18.27 15.24
N CYS A 189 -14.67 18.66 15.89
CA CYS A 189 -13.63 17.72 16.31
C CYS A 189 -14.17 16.65 17.27
N HIS A 190 -14.94 17.07 18.28
CA HIS A 190 -15.56 16.13 19.21
C HIS A 190 -16.41 15.08 18.48
N ASP A 191 -17.30 15.52 17.57
CA ASP A 191 -18.16 14.63 16.81
C ASP A 191 -17.35 13.74 15.83
N TYR A 192 -16.29 14.28 15.21
CA TYR A 192 -15.40 13.51 14.34
C TYR A 192 -14.78 12.31 15.05
N TRP A 193 -14.23 12.51 16.25
CA TRP A 193 -13.64 11.43 17.04
C TRP A 193 -14.70 10.48 17.59
N LYS A 194 -15.80 11.02 18.14
CA LYS A 194 -16.87 10.23 18.75
C LYS A 194 -17.59 9.33 17.75
N ASN A 195 -17.92 9.86 16.57
CA ASN A 195 -18.61 9.09 15.54
C ASN A 195 -17.72 7.99 14.94
N ASN A 196 -16.44 7.97 15.27
CA ASN A 196 -15.48 6.93 14.89
C ASN A 196 -14.92 6.17 16.11
N PHE A 197 -15.60 6.20 17.27
CA PHE A 197 -15.25 5.44 18.49
C PHE A 197 -13.87 5.76 19.09
N LEU A 198 -13.34 6.96 18.83
CA LEU A 198 -12.00 7.38 19.25
C LEU A 198 -12.03 8.66 20.12
N GLU A 199 -13.18 9.04 20.66
CA GLU A 199 -13.33 10.22 21.53
C GLU A 199 -12.41 10.18 22.77
N HIS A 200 -12.07 8.98 23.25
CA HIS A 200 -11.22 8.78 24.42
C HIS A 200 -9.75 8.48 24.08
N HIS A 201 -9.42 8.43 22.78
CA HIS A 201 -8.08 8.14 22.31
C HIS A 201 -7.09 9.27 22.67
N THR A 202 -5.79 8.98 22.79
CA THR A 202 -4.80 10.01 23.14
C THR A 202 -4.68 11.08 22.04
N LEU A 203 -4.75 10.69 20.76
CA LEU A 203 -4.72 11.63 19.63
C LEU A 203 -5.93 12.59 19.61
N SER A 204 -7.10 12.19 20.13
CA SER A 204 -8.27 13.08 20.16
C SER A 204 -8.10 14.28 21.11
N LYS A 205 -7.11 14.21 22.01
CA LYS A 205 -6.77 15.27 22.96
C LYS A 205 -5.74 16.27 22.42
N LYS A 206 -5.01 15.93 21.35
CA LYS A 206 -4.09 16.88 20.72
C LYS A 206 -4.89 17.87 19.89
N ARG A 207 -4.47 19.13 19.89
CA ARG A 207 -5.06 20.14 19.00
C ARG A 207 -4.78 19.76 17.54
N VAL A 208 -5.86 19.62 16.77
CA VAL A 208 -5.79 19.51 15.31
C VAL A 208 -5.50 20.90 14.74
N THR A 209 -4.47 21.01 13.92
CA THR A 209 -4.00 22.27 13.30
C THR A 209 -4.15 22.29 11.79
N ARG A 210 -4.42 21.14 11.17
CA ARG A 210 -4.58 20.99 9.73
C ARG A 210 -5.73 20.08 9.35
N ILE A 211 -6.36 20.36 8.21
CA ILE A 211 -7.38 19.49 7.61
C ILE A 211 -7.02 19.11 6.18
N TYR A 212 -7.25 17.85 5.83
CA TYR A 212 -7.18 17.36 4.47
C TYR A 212 -8.57 17.43 3.85
N ILE A 213 -8.73 18.17 2.76
CA ILE A 213 -10.03 18.36 2.07
C ILE A 213 -9.99 17.65 0.73
N GLY A 214 -11.00 16.82 0.44
CA GLY A 214 -11.08 16.07 -0.81
C GLY A 214 -10.78 14.60 -0.60
N ASN A 215 -10.74 13.85 -1.70
CA ASN A 215 -10.60 12.40 -1.67
C ASN A 215 -9.54 11.94 -2.67
N GLN A 216 -8.46 11.35 -2.15
CA GLN A 216 -7.34 10.86 -2.95
C GLN A 216 -7.71 9.71 -3.91
N PHE A 217 -8.87 9.06 -3.71
CA PHE A 217 -9.24 7.84 -4.41
C PHE A 217 -10.44 8.03 -5.36
N CYS A 218 -11.20 9.13 -5.24
CA CYS A 218 -12.38 9.37 -6.05
C CYS A 218 -12.67 10.87 -6.27
N HIS A 219 -12.44 11.35 -7.50
CA HIS A 219 -12.79 12.69 -7.95
C HIS A 219 -14.25 13.12 -7.69
N ASN A 220 -15.22 12.19 -7.71
CA ASN A 220 -16.64 12.51 -7.47
C ASN A 220 -16.96 12.93 -6.01
N LEU A 221 -16.02 12.74 -5.09
CA LEU A 221 -16.14 13.14 -3.68
C LEU A 221 -15.39 14.45 -3.38
N PHE A 222 -14.63 14.98 -4.35
CA PHE A 222 -14.03 16.29 -4.23
C PHE A 222 -15.14 17.36 -4.19
N PRO A 223 -15.05 18.36 -3.30
CA PRO A 223 -16.10 19.37 -3.18
C PRO A 223 -16.22 20.18 -4.47
N LYS A 224 -17.46 20.48 -4.88
CA LYS A 224 -17.69 21.45 -5.96
C LYS A 224 -17.10 22.80 -5.56
N LYS A 225 -16.58 23.55 -6.54
CA LYS A 225 -15.95 24.87 -6.38
C LYS A 225 -16.57 25.77 -5.30
N LYS A 226 -17.87 26.06 -5.39
CA LYS A 226 -18.56 26.92 -4.40
C LYS A 226 -18.42 26.38 -2.96
N LEU A 227 -18.60 25.08 -2.77
CA LEU A 227 -18.49 24.45 -1.46
C LEU A 227 -17.04 24.44 -0.98
N LEU A 228 -16.07 24.19 -1.87
CA LEU A 228 -14.65 24.22 -1.53
C LEU A 228 -14.25 25.56 -0.92
N PHE A 229 -14.56 26.68 -1.60
CA PHE A 229 -14.20 28.00 -1.09
C PHE A 229 -14.90 28.36 0.23
N GLN A 230 -16.14 27.88 0.46
CA GLN A 230 -16.79 28.04 1.77
C GLN A 230 -16.04 27.29 2.89
N VAL A 231 -15.57 26.07 2.61
CA VAL A 231 -14.79 25.28 3.56
C VAL A 231 -13.42 25.94 3.81
N LEU A 232 -12.78 26.48 2.77
CA LEU A 232 -11.49 27.18 2.89
C LEU A 232 -11.60 28.45 3.75
N GLU A 233 -12.62 29.27 3.53
CA GLU A 233 -12.87 30.46 4.37
C GLU A 233 -13.10 30.07 5.83
N LYS A 234 -13.90 29.03 6.09
CA LYS A 234 -14.09 28.55 7.46
C LYS A 234 -12.83 27.93 8.08
N ALA A 235 -11.99 27.28 7.28
CA ALA A 235 -10.70 26.76 7.74
C ALA A 235 -9.77 27.91 8.15
N LEU A 236 -9.76 29.00 7.38
CA LEU A 236 -9.04 30.23 7.70
C LEU A 236 -9.55 30.86 9.01
N GLU A 237 -10.87 31.01 9.18
CA GLU A 237 -11.48 31.52 10.42
C GLU A 237 -11.08 30.71 11.66
N ASN A 238 -10.90 29.39 11.50
CA ASN A 238 -10.49 28.49 12.58
C ASN A 238 -8.96 28.38 12.73
N ASN A 239 -8.18 29.16 11.97
CA ASN A 239 -6.71 29.10 11.92
C ASN A 239 -6.18 27.70 11.63
N LEU A 240 -6.79 27.03 10.64
CA LEU A 240 -6.37 25.72 10.15
C LEU A 240 -5.57 25.87 8.86
N ALA A 241 -4.46 25.15 8.78
CA ALA A 241 -3.79 24.90 7.52
C ALA A 241 -4.58 23.87 6.69
N VAL A 242 -4.49 23.94 5.37
CA VAL A 242 -5.24 23.04 4.48
C VAL A 242 -4.30 22.30 3.55
N THR A 243 -4.63 21.03 3.34
CA THR A 243 -4.06 20.20 2.29
C THR A 243 -5.20 19.69 1.40
N LEU A 244 -5.17 20.05 0.11
CA LEU A 244 -6.17 19.62 -0.87
C LEU A 244 -5.79 18.28 -1.48
N ALA A 245 -6.63 17.29 -1.22
CA ALA A 245 -6.47 15.90 -1.63
C ALA A 245 -7.21 15.61 -2.94
N PHE A 246 -6.52 15.80 -4.07
CA PHE A 246 -7.02 15.38 -5.38
C PHE A 246 -6.77 13.88 -5.60
N SER A 247 -7.69 13.22 -6.30
CA SER A 247 -7.39 11.91 -6.91
C SER A 247 -6.56 12.09 -8.18
N TYR A 248 -6.14 10.98 -8.80
CA TYR A 248 -5.61 11.04 -10.16
C TYR A 248 -6.57 11.80 -11.10
N ILE A 249 -6.00 12.66 -11.94
CA ILE A 249 -6.76 13.48 -12.88
C ILE A 249 -7.17 12.64 -14.10
N ARG A 250 -8.42 12.82 -14.54
CA ARG A 250 -8.90 12.27 -15.80
C ARG A 250 -8.77 13.31 -16.90
N ASN A 251 -8.48 12.88 -18.11
CA ASN A 251 -8.28 13.78 -19.25
C ASN A 251 -9.42 14.80 -19.45
N HIS A 252 -10.68 14.37 -19.28
CA HIS A 252 -11.83 15.27 -19.44
C HIS A 252 -12.02 16.28 -18.29
N LEU A 253 -11.28 16.14 -17.19
CA LEU A 253 -11.29 17.06 -16.05
C LEU A 253 -10.06 17.96 -16.00
N LEU A 254 -9.11 17.82 -16.95
CA LEU A 254 -7.86 18.59 -16.92
C LEU A 254 -8.11 20.10 -16.94
N GLU A 255 -8.98 20.56 -17.85
CA GLU A 255 -9.31 21.99 -17.99
C GLU A 255 -10.03 22.52 -16.75
N GLU A 256 -11.06 21.80 -16.27
CA GLU A 256 -11.81 22.18 -15.05
C GLU A 256 -10.88 22.27 -13.82
N ILE A 257 -9.93 21.34 -13.69
CA ILE A 257 -8.99 21.34 -12.55
C ILE A 257 -7.98 22.47 -12.69
N ASP A 258 -7.45 22.75 -13.89
CA ASP A 258 -6.52 23.87 -14.06
C ASP A 258 -7.18 25.23 -13.75
N GLU A 259 -8.42 25.43 -14.22
CA GLU A 259 -9.23 26.61 -13.87
C GLU A 259 -9.41 26.73 -12.35
N LEU A 260 -9.75 25.61 -11.68
CA LEU A 260 -9.90 25.60 -10.22
C LEU A 260 -8.59 25.94 -9.50
N LEU A 261 -7.45 25.38 -9.94
CA LEU A 261 -6.14 25.67 -9.38
C LEU A 261 -5.74 27.13 -9.59
N GLN A 262 -6.08 27.72 -10.73
CA GLN A 262 -5.84 29.15 -10.99
C GLN A 262 -6.63 30.04 -10.03
N GLU A 263 -7.87 29.68 -9.72
CA GLU A 263 -8.67 30.41 -8.74
C GLU A 263 -8.20 30.21 -7.31
N LEU A 264 -7.74 29.00 -6.97
CA LEU A 264 -7.12 28.72 -5.67
C LEU A 264 -5.83 29.53 -5.48
N GLU A 265 -5.00 29.63 -6.50
CA GLU A 265 -3.79 30.46 -6.50
C GLU A 265 -4.13 31.94 -6.23
N VAL A 266 -5.10 32.50 -6.95
CA VAL A 266 -5.55 33.89 -6.74
C VAL A 266 -6.13 34.09 -5.34
N TRP A 267 -6.92 33.13 -4.85
CA TRP A 267 -7.47 33.17 -3.50
C TRP A 267 -6.35 33.16 -2.45
N CYS A 268 -5.37 32.24 -2.55
CA CYS A 268 -4.24 32.16 -1.63
C CYS A 268 -3.42 33.45 -1.63
N GLN A 269 -3.11 33.99 -2.81
CA GLN A 269 -2.40 35.25 -2.96
C GLN A 269 -3.12 36.43 -2.28
N SER A 270 -4.45 36.48 -2.37
CA SER A 270 -5.24 37.54 -1.73
C SER A 270 -5.18 37.49 -0.20
N ARG A 271 -4.99 36.29 0.37
CA ARG A 271 -4.99 36.06 1.82
C ARG A 271 -3.59 36.04 2.45
N GLU A 272 -2.53 35.88 1.64
CA GLU A 272 -1.13 35.92 2.10
C GLU A 272 -0.82 37.20 2.92
N LYS A 273 -1.38 38.34 2.48
CA LYS A 273 -1.21 39.65 3.12
C LYS A 273 -1.98 39.81 4.44
N GLU A 274 -3.00 39.00 4.68
CA GLU A 274 -3.90 39.14 5.83
C GLU A 274 -3.43 38.31 7.04
N ALA A 275 -2.52 37.33 6.86
CA ALA A 275 -2.29 36.33 7.91
C ALA A 275 -0.87 35.76 8.06
N GLY A 276 0.11 36.08 7.20
CA GLY A 276 1.42 35.39 7.27
C GLY A 276 1.29 33.86 7.24
N LYS A 277 0.19 33.38 6.63
CA LYS A 277 -0.28 32.00 6.69
C LYS A 277 0.59 31.13 5.81
N GLU A 278 0.76 29.89 6.22
CA GLU A 278 1.36 28.87 5.37
C GLU A 278 0.57 28.72 4.06
N GLN A 279 1.31 28.54 2.98
CA GLN A 279 0.76 28.21 1.66
C GLN A 279 -0.04 26.91 1.74
N GLU A 280 -1.15 26.85 1.00
CA GLU A 280 -1.98 25.65 0.98
C GLU A 280 -1.28 24.54 0.18
N GLU A 281 -1.39 23.31 0.68
CA GLU A 281 -0.71 22.17 0.07
C GLU A 281 -1.63 21.44 -0.90
N ILE A 282 -1.09 20.95 -2.03
CA ILE A 282 -1.81 20.19 -3.04
C ILE A 282 -1.19 18.79 -3.14
N ILE A 283 -2.01 17.77 -2.92
CA ILE A 283 -1.57 16.38 -3.06
C ILE A 283 -1.38 16.04 -4.55
N VAL A 284 -0.19 15.55 -4.87
CA VAL A 284 0.23 15.08 -6.18
C VAL A 284 0.08 13.55 -6.23
N ASN A 285 -1.03 13.10 -6.81
CA ASN A 285 -1.36 11.66 -6.98
C ASN A 285 -1.21 11.15 -8.42
N ASP A 286 -0.86 12.04 -9.35
CA ASP A 286 -0.49 11.75 -10.73
C ASP A 286 0.45 12.83 -11.25
N TRP A 287 1.10 12.56 -12.39
CA TRP A 287 2.13 13.47 -12.93
C TRP A 287 1.58 14.65 -13.73
N ALA A 288 0.28 14.74 -14.01
CA ALA A 288 -0.31 15.94 -14.59
C ALA A 288 -0.46 17.05 -13.54
N MET A 289 -0.78 16.71 -12.29
CA MET A 289 -0.93 17.68 -11.21
C MET A 289 0.27 18.65 -11.05
N PRO A 290 1.54 18.19 -10.93
CA PRO A 290 2.67 19.11 -10.76
C PRO A 290 2.93 19.97 -12.00
N ILE A 291 2.50 19.51 -13.20
CA ILE A 291 2.53 20.33 -14.42
C ILE A 291 1.49 21.45 -14.32
N LEU A 292 0.27 21.14 -13.85
CA LEU A 292 -0.77 22.15 -13.64
C LEU A 292 -0.41 23.16 -12.55
N LEU A 293 0.44 22.80 -11.59
CA LEU A 293 0.89 23.72 -10.54
C LEU A 293 2.00 24.68 -11.00
N GLN A 294 2.55 24.53 -12.21
CA GLN A 294 3.53 25.47 -12.73
C GLN A 294 2.95 26.88 -12.83
N GLY A 295 3.67 27.86 -12.28
CA GLY A 295 3.23 29.26 -12.22
C GLY A 295 2.23 29.58 -11.11
N LYS A 296 1.96 28.63 -10.18
CA LYS A 296 1.05 28.80 -9.04
C LYS A 296 1.80 28.68 -7.70
N PRO A 297 2.71 29.62 -7.37
CA PRO A 297 3.66 29.49 -6.25
C PRO A 297 3.03 29.49 -4.85
N HIS A 298 1.75 29.85 -4.67
CA HIS A 298 1.09 29.78 -3.37
C HIS A 298 0.47 28.40 -3.09
N LEU A 299 0.57 27.47 -4.06
CA LEU A 299 0.08 26.10 -3.95
C LEU A 299 1.27 25.12 -3.88
N LYS A 300 1.59 24.63 -2.68
CA LYS A 300 2.75 23.76 -2.47
C LYS A 300 2.46 22.31 -2.85
N PRO A 301 3.22 21.70 -3.77
CA PRO A 301 3.00 20.32 -4.15
C PRO A 301 3.55 19.34 -3.08
N VAL A 302 2.75 18.33 -2.75
CA VAL A 302 3.08 17.27 -1.79
C VAL A 302 2.94 15.92 -2.47
N LEU A 303 3.95 15.04 -2.39
CA LEU A 303 3.86 13.73 -3.03
C LEU A 303 2.84 12.85 -2.30
N GLY A 304 1.74 12.51 -2.99
CA GLY A 304 0.65 11.72 -2.43
C GLY A 304 0.94 10.22 -2.36
N VAL A 305 0.11 9.52 -1.60
CA VAL A 305 0.25 8.08 -1.33
C VAL A 305 0.13 7.20 -2.59
N LEU A 306 -0.52 7.68 -3.66
CA LEU A 306 -0.65 6.93 -4.91
C LEU A 306 0.65 6.92 -5.73
N LEU A 307 1.51 7.93 -5.57
CA LEU A 307 2.83 7.98 -6.19
C LEU A 307 3.94 7.47 -5.27
N ASN A 308 3.75 7.52 -3.95
CA ASN A 308 4.62 6.85 -2.98
C ASN A 308 4.34 5.33 -2.93
N LYS A 309 4.68 4.65 -4.02
CA LYS A 309 4.34 3.22 -4.20
C LYS A 309 5.10 2.34 -3.22
N ARG A 310 4.36 1.44 -2.58
CA ARG A 310 4.88 0.40 -1.69
C ARG A 310 4.06 -0.86 -1.83
N ARG A 311 4.67 -2.01 -1.55
CA ARG A 311 3.95 -3.28 -1.42
C ARG A 311 3.30 -3.34 -0.05
N LYS A 312 1.96 -3.29 -0.01
CA LYS A 312 1.17 -3.27 1.22
C LYS A 312 -0.01 -4.22 1.06
N ASP A 313 -0.17 -5.18 1.97
CA ASP A 313 -1.30 -6.12 1.98
C ASP A 313 -1.39 -6.76 3.36
N VAL A 314 -2.58 -6.80 3.95
CA VAL A 314 -2.81 -7.50 5.23
C VAL A 314 -2.50 -9.00 5.15
N ARG A 315 -2.50 -9.56 3.93
CA ARG A 315 -2.20 -10.98 3.65
C ARG A 315 -0.71 -11.23 3.43
N LEU A 316 0.16 -10.22 3.59
CA LEU A 316 1.62 -10.42 3.50
C LEU A 316 2.12 -11.57 4.40
N PRO A 317 1.64 -11.77 5.65
CA PRO A 317 2.08 -12.90 6.48
C PRO A 317 1.87 -14.27 5.83
N TYR A 318 0.81 -14.44 5.03
CA TYR A 318 0.52 -15.69 4.31
C TYR A 318 1.25 -15.80 2.97
N LYS A 319 1.98 -14.76 2.55
CA LYS A 319 2.83 -14.78 1.36
C LYS A 319 4.26 -15.07 1.80
N HIS A 320 4.52 -16.25 2.35
CA HIS A 320 5.72 -16.58 3.13
C HIS A 320 7.03 -16.01 2.55
N GLY A 321 7.31 -16.13 1.25
CA GLY A 321 8.53 -15.55 0.67
C GLY A 321 8.73 -14.05 0.89
N ILE A 322 7.66 -13.26 0.99
CA ILE A 322 7.77 -11.83 1.34
C ILE A 322 7.35 -11.58 2.78
N GLY A 323 6.42 -12.34 3.34
CA GLY A 323 6.01 -12.26 4.74
C GLY A 323 7.18 -12.50 5.70
N ASN A 324 8.01 -13.52 5.42
CA ASN A 324 9.20 -13.89 6.18
C ASN A 324 10.36 -12.90 5.98
N HIS A 325 10.27 -12.06 4.95
CA HIS A 325 11.30 -11.08 4.58
C HIS A 325 10.71 -9.67 4.50
N VAL A 326 9.72 -9.35 5.33
CA VAL A 326 9.00 -8.08 5.28
C VAL A 326 9.93 -6.88 5.50
N ASP A 327 11.02 -7.06 6.24
CA ASP A 327 12.06 -6.04 6.45
C ASP A 327 12.72 -5.60 5.14
N SER A 328 12.74 -6.45 4.10
CA SER A 328 13.20 -6.06 2.76
C SER A 328 12.30 -5.03 2.09
N LEU A 329 11.09 -4.80 2.62
CA LEU A 329 10.15 -3.77 2.17
C LEU A 329 10.29 -2.46 2.95
N ALA A 330 11.25 -2.35 3.89
CA ALA A 330 11.39 -1.18 4.76
C ALA A 330 11.69 0.11 3.97
N GLU A 331 12.45 0.01 2.88
CA GLU A 331 12.80 1.13 2.01
C GLU A 331 11.99 1.14 0.71
N ASN A 332 11.90 2.30 0.08
CA ASN A 332 11.37 2.47 -1.26
C ASN A 332 12.13 3.57 -2.02
N ASN A 333 11.61 4.00 -3.17
CA ASN A 333 12.27 5.01 -4.00
C ASN A 333 12.58 6.33 -3.28
N LEU A 334 11.81 6.72 -2.26
CA LEU A 334 12.09 7.95 -1.50
C LEU A 334 13.34 7.83 -0.62
N ASN A 335 13.78 6.61 -0.28
CA ASN A 335 15.05 6.38 0.40
C ASN A 335 16.26 6.60 -0.51
N CYS A 336 16.05 6.75 -1.83
CA CYS A 336 17.10 7.11 -2.77
C CYS A 336 17.23 8.64 -2.90
N GLY A 337 18.34 9.21 -2.43
CA GLY A 337 18.58 10.67 -2.45
C GLY A 337 18.38 11.32 -3.83
N PHE A 338 18.85 10.68 -4.91
CA PHE A 338 18.67 11.20 -6.26
C PHE A 338 17.20 11.38 -6.68
N TYR A 339 16.29 10.55 -6.14
CA TYR A 339 14.87 10.63 -6.46
C TYR A 339 14.22 11.81 -5.73
N GLN A 340 14.60 12.06 -4.48
CA GLN A 340 14.16 13.25 -3.77
C GLN A 340 14.69 14.53 -4.44
N ASP A 341 15.96 14.54 -4.84
CA ASP A 341 16.55 15.66 -5.57
C ASP A 341 15.81 15.92 -6.89
N TYR A 342 15.44 14.87 -7.62
CA TYR A 342 14.63 14.98 -8.82
C TYR A 342 13.26 15.62 -8.53
N LEU A 343 12.55 15.14 -7.51
CA LEU A 343 11.22 15.66 -7.12
C LEU A 343 11.28 17.14 -6.70
N LYS A 344 12.27 17.50 -5.90
CA LYS A 344 12.50 18.88 -5.46
C LYS A 344 12.86 19.79 -6.63
N ASN A 345 13.85 19.43 -7.44
CA ASN A 345 14.37 20.32 -8.49
C ASN A 345 13.43 20.43 -9.69
N THR A 346 12.61 19.41 -9.95
CA THR A 346 11.71 19.38 -11.12
C THR A 346 10.31 19.89 -10.80
N PHE A 347 9.80 19.59 -9.61
CA PHE A 347 8.40 19.82 -9.25
C PHE A 347 8.21 20.60 -7.94
N ASP A 348 9.30 21.03 -7.29
CA ASP A 348 9.27 21.68 -5.96
C ASP A 348 8.56 20.85 -4.86
N ILE A 349 8.60 19.52 -5.01
CA ILE A 349 8.03 18.59 -4.04
C ILE A 349 9.05 18.33 -2.94
N GLN A 350 8.72 18.68 -1.71
CA GLN A 350 9.61 18.55 -0.54
C GLN A 350 8.96 17.82 0.65
N ARG A 351 7.64 17.58 0.61
CA ARG A 351 6.89 16.80 1.59
C ARG A 351 6.33 15.53 0.94
N PHE A 352 6.36 14.43 1.69
CA PHE A 352 5.97 13.11 1.18
C PHE A 352 4.98 12.41 2.13
N GLU A 353 3.89 11.89 1.58
CA GLU A 353 2.85 11.16 2.32
C GLU A 353 3.19 9.66 2.43
N PHE A 354 3.22 9.15 3.65
CA PHE A 354 3.38 7.75 4.00
C PHE A 354 2.08 7.20 4.61
N GLU A 355 1.92 5.87 4.62
CA GLU A 355 0.82 5.19 5.30
C GLU A 355 1.38 4.16 6.28
N SER A 356 0.73 4.01 7.44
CA SER A 356 0.99 2.89 8.35
C SER A 356 0.49 1.59 7.72
N CYS A 357 1.36 0.62 7.48
CA CYS A 357 1.02 -0.56 6.66
C CYS A 357 1.41 -1.92 7.27
N GLY A 358 1.42 -2.03 8.60
CA GLY A 358 1.56 -3.30 9.32
C GLY A 358 2.98 -3.88 9.38
N TYR A 359 3.97 -3.18 8.83
CA TYR A 359 5.39 -3.48 8.98
C TYR A 359 6.20 -2.17 9.10
N LYS A 360 7.46 -2.27 9.54
CA LYS A 360 8.32 -1.10 9.76
C LYS A 360 8.74 -0.49 8.43
N VAL A 361 8.58 0.83 8.32
CA VAL A 361 9.05 1.63 7.19
C VAL A 361 10.21 2.50 7.63
N THR A 362 11.28 2.52 6.85
CA THR A 362 12.40 3.46 7.01
C THR A 362 12.00 4.80 6.41
N ILE A 363 11.85 5.81 7.26
CA ILE A 363 11.58 7.18 6.83
C ILE A 363 12.92 7.83 6.42
N PRO A 364 13.03 8.37 5.20
CA PRO A 364 14.25 9.07 4.80
C PRO A 364 14.31 10.46 5.43
N ASP A 365 15.41 11.19 5.23
CA ASP A 365 15.49 12.60 5.63
C ASP A 365 14.49 13.44 4.83
N GLY A 366 13.84 14.41 5.48
CA GLY A 366 12.89 15.33 4.85
C GLY A 366 11.67 15.65 5.72
N HIS A 367 10.62 16.16 5.08
CA HIS A 367 9.34 16.44 5.70
C HIS A 367 8.31 15.37 5.33
N HIS A 368 7.68 14.78 6.34
CA HIS A 368 6.88 13.57 6.13
C HIS A 368 5.59 13.58 6.93
N SER A 369 4.54 13.15 6.24
CA SER A 369 3.22 12.93 6.81
C SER A 369 2.97 11.43 6.91
N LEU A 370 2.42 10.95 8.03
CA LEU A 370 2.03 9.55 8.20
C LEU A 370 0.50 9.44 8.33
N HIS A 371 -0.14 8.81 7.36
CA HIS A 371 -1.55 8.50 7.36
C HIS A 371 -1.87 7.27 8.21
N LEU A 372 -2.84 7.43 9.12
CA LEU A 372 -3.33 6.40 10.03
C LEU A 372 -4.86 6.24 9.92
N PRO A 373 -5.42 5.06 10.26
CA PRO A 373 -4.75 3.77 10.42
C PRO A 373 -4.85 2.89 9.17
N PHE A 374 -5.46 3.41 8.11
CA PHE A 374 -5.69 2.69 6.88
C PHE A 374 -4.54 2.87 5.91
N PHE A 375 -4.26 1.83 5.15
CA PHE A 375 -3.36 1.88 4.02
C PHE A 375 -4.03 1.34 2.77
N GLN A 376 -3.79 2.00 1.66
CA GLN A 376 -4.26 1.55 0.36
C GLN A 376 -3.46 0.31 -0.09
N THR A 377 -4.17 -0.73 -0.54
CA THR A 377 -3.57 -1.95 -1.12
C THR A 377 -3.67 -1.96 -2.64
N ASN A 378 -4.78 -1.46 -3.19
CA ASN A 378 -4.95 -1.22 -4.61
C ASN A 378 -5.93 -0.06 -4.86
N THR A 379 -5.84 0.50 -6.07
CA THR A 379 -6.74 1.55 -6.56
C THR A 379 -7.03 1.27 -8.03
N SER A 380 -8.31 1.32 -8.39
CA SER A 380 -8.79 1.16 -9.75
C SER A 380 -9.08 2.52 -10.39
N GLN A 381 -9.01 2.55 -11.72
CA GLN A 381 -9.53 3.67 -12.49
C GLN A 381 -11.06 3.75 -12.44
N TYR A 382 -11.76 2.73 -11.96
CA TYR A 382 -13.22 2.69 -11.93
C TYR A 382 -13.74 2.20 -10.58
N CYS A 383 -14.90 2.72 -10.18
CA CYS A 383 -15.52 2.36 -8.92
C CYS A 383 -16.12 0.96 -9.00
N THR A 384 -15.51 0.00 -8.31
CA THR A 384 -16.01 -1.38 -8.26
C THR A 384 -17.37 -1.47 -7.55
N LEU A 385 -17.63 -0.58 -6.59
CA LEU A 385 -18.89 -0.49 -5.88
C LEU A 385 -20.02 0.00 -6.79
N TYR A 386 -19.73 0.99 -7.64
CA TYR A 386 -20.67 1.42 -8.68
C TYR A 386 -21.01 0.26 -9.63
N ALA A 387 -20.01 -0.46 -10.12
CA ALA A 387 -20.20 -1.57 -11.03
C ALA A 387 -21.12 -2.65 -10.44
N VAL A 388 -20.87 -3.08 -9.20
CA VAL A 388 -21.69 -4.09 -8.54
C VAL A 388 -23.11 -3.57 -8.25
N CYS A 389 -23.26 -2.33 -7.78
CA CYS A 389 -24.58 -1.77 -7.46
C CYS A 389 -25.43 -1.53 -8.71
N ARG A 390 -24.81 -1.15 -9.83
CA ARG A 390 -25.50 -0.81 -11.08
C ARG A 390 -25.74 -2.03 -11.97
N TYR A 391 -24.78 -2.94 -12.05
CA TYR A 391 -24.77 -4.05 -13.02
C TYR A 391 -24.79 -5.44 -12.39
N GLY A 392 -24.79 -5.54 -11.06
CA GLY A 392 -24.73 -6.81 -10.33
C GLY A 392 -23.38 -7.52 -10.40
N ASP A 393 -22.36 -6.89 -10.98
CA ASP A 393 -21.09 -7.52 -11.29
C ASP A 393 -19.92 -6.53 -11.08
N ARG A 394 -18.98 -6.92 -10.23
CA ARG A 394 -17.79 -6.14 -9.87
C ARG A 394 -16.84 -5.94 -11.05
N GLY A 395 -16.84 -6.86 -12.02
CA GLY A 395 -15.99 -6.82 -13.22
C GLY A 395 -16.49 -5.88 -14.30
N LYS A 396 -17.79 -5.52 -14.32
CA LYS A 396 -18.41 -4.64 -15.32
C LYS A 396 -18.18 -3.16 -15.03
N GLN A 397 -16.91 -2.79 -14.92
CA GLN A 397 -16.49 -1.44 -14.54
C GLN A 397 -16.56 -0.49 -15.73
N LYS A 398 -17.25 0.64 -15.53
CA LYS A 398 -17.35 1.76 -16.48
C LYS A 398 -17.29 3.08 -15.71
N LEU A 399 -16.90 4.15 -16.39
CA LEU A 399 -17.00 5.51 -15.84
C LEU A 399 -18.49 5.89 -15.74
N PRO A 400 -19.02 6.21 -14.55
CA PRO A 400 -20.37 6.77 -14.45
C PRO A 400 -20.43 8.19 -15.02
N GLU A 401 -21.45 8.49 -15.82
CA GLU A 401 -21.77 9.87 -16.22
C GLU A 401 -22.28 10.69 -15.02
N ASN A 402 -23.15 10.08 -14.21
CA ASN A 402 -23.67 10.66 -12.98
C ASN A 402 -23.44 9.68 -11.82
N CYS A 403 -22.50 10.01 -10.93
CA CYS A 403 -22.18 9.15 -9.80
C CYS A 403 -23.28 9.26 -8.72
N PRO A 404 -23.98 8.16 -8.37
CA PRO A 404 -24.99 8.14 -7.31
C PRO A 404 -24.37 8.04 -5.90
N LYS A 405 -23.04 8.05 -5.79
CA LYS A 405 -22.29 8.03 -4.53
C LYS A 405 -22.69 6.91 -3.57
N TYR A 406 -22.89 5.68 -4.08
CA TYR A 406 -23.18 4.51 -3.24
C TYR A 406 -22.21 4.32 -2.08
N CYS A 407 -20.95 4.78 -2.21
CA CYS A 407 -19.95 4.75 -1.16
C CYS A 407 -20.27 5.58 0.09
N GLU A 408 -21.28 6.46 0.06
CA GLU A 408 -21.79 7.15 1.25
C GLU A 408 -22.49 6.19 2.21
N GLN A 409 -23.12 5.13 1.68
CA GLN A 409 -23.94 4.19 2.46
C GLN A 409 -23.44 2.75 2.42
N LYS A 410 -22.61 2.40 1.44
CA LYS A 410 -22.19 1.02 1.18
C LYS A 410 -20.67 0.92 1.09
N VAL A 411 -20.17 -0.23 1.53
CA VAL A 411 -18.78 -0.66 1.37
C VAL A 411 -18.77 -2.14 1.00
N PHE A 412 -17.64 -2.64 0.51
CA PHE A 412 -17.36 -4.07 0.50
C PHE A 412 -16.77 -4.46 1.84
N LEU A 413 -17.50 -5.26 2.60
CA LEU A 413 -16.96 -5.96 3.75
C LEU A 413 -16.15 -7.16 3.27
N TYR A 414 -15.07 -7.42 3.98
CA TYR A 414 -14.22 -8.59 3.81
C TYR A 414 -14.26 -9.40 5.12
N PRO A 415 -13.83 -10.68 5.09
CA PRO A 415 -13.70 -11.48 6.30
C PRO A 415 -12.99 -10.75 7.42
N LYS A 416 -13.49 -10.88 8.65
CA LYS A 416 -13.03 -10.10 9.82
C LYS A 416 -11.53 -10.21 10.04
N HIS A 417 -10.96 -11.43 9.90
CA HIS A 417 -9.53 -11.68 10.14
C HIS A 417 -8.62 -10.96 9.14
N LEU A 418 -9.09 -10.62 7.94
CA LEU A 418 -8.31 -9.86 6.97
C LEU A 418 -8.16 -8.39 7.38
N LYS A 419 -9.08 -7.83 8.17
CA LYS A 419 -9.05 -6.40 8.54
C LYS A 419 -9.00 -5.48 7.31
N MET A 420 -9.89 -5.72 6.35
CA MET A 420 -9.97 -4.95 5.10
C MET A 420 -11.37 -4.38 4.87
N VAL A 421 -11.42 -3.30 4.09
CA VAL A 421 -12.65 -2.73 3.55
C VAL A 421 -12.43 -2.21 2.13
N GLY A 422 -13.36 -2.50 1.23
CA GLY A 422 -13.38 -1.90 -0.11
C GLY A 422 -14.31 -0.70 -0.14
N ARG A 423 -13.78 0.48 -0.43
CA ARG A 423 -14.56 1.72 -0.54
C ARG A 423 -13.96 2.63 -1.62
N TYR A 424 -14.76 3.52 -2.18
CA TYR A 424 -14.33 4.40 -3.27
C TYR A 424 -13.88 3.58 -4.49
N ASN A 425 -12.72 3.92 -5.06
CA ASN A 425 -12.07 3.14 -6.11
C ASN A 425 -10.95 2.25 -5.57
N SER A 426 -10.91 1.98 -4.26
CA SER A 426 -9.75 1.38 -3.59
C SER A 426 -10.13 0.26 -2.62
N LEU A 427 -9.13 -0.54 -2.28
CA LEU A 427 -9.18 -1.52 -1.19
C LEU A 427 -8.19 -1.09 -0.10
N PHE A 428 -8.67 -1.06 1.14
CA PHE A 428 -7.90 -0.59 2.28
C PHE A 428 -7.68 -1.74 3.27
N GLY A 429 -6.44 -1.84 3.75
CA GLY A 429 -6.11 -2.62 4.94
C GLY A 429 -6.08 -1.71 6.17
N TYR A 430 -6.32 -2.30 7.34
CA TYR A 430 -6.25 -1.63 8.63
C TYR A 430 -4.97 -2.05 9.38
N ASP A 431 -4.14 -1.08 9.75
CA ASP A 431 -3.04 -1.29 10.68
C ASP A 431 -3.57 -1.26 12.11
N GLY A 432 -3.78 -2.45 12.68
CA GLY A 432 -4.32 -2.61 14.02
C GLY A 432 -3.35 -2.33 15.16
N LYS A 433 -2.09 -1.95 14.88
CA LYS A 433 -1.10 -1.65 15.94
C LYS A 433 -0.87 -0.15 16.09
N ILE A 434 -0.79 0.59 14.99
CA ILE A 434 -0.27 1.97 15.00
C ILE A 434 -1.05 2.98 15.86
N LEU A 435 -2.35 2.77 16.08
CA LEU A 435 -3.13 3.62 16.98
C LEU A 435 -2.86 3.31 18.46
N TRP A 436 -2.44 2.09 18.76
CA TRP A 436 -2.42 1.55 20.12
C TRP A 436 -1.01 1.29 20.66
N ASP A 437 -0.03 1.08 19.79
CA ASP A 437 1.36 0.81 20.16
C ASP A 437 2.15 2.11 20.32
N GLU A 438 2.46 2.43 21.59
CA GLU A 438 3.13 3.67 21.92
C GLU A 438 4.50 3.81 21.25
N LYS A 439 5.24 2.72 21.33
CA LYS A 439 6.60 2.67 20.83
C LYS A 439 6.61 2.78 19.31
N GLN A 440 5.63 2.16 18.63
CA GLN A 440 5.59 2.21 17.17
C GLN A 440 5.41 3.64 16.63
N LEU A 441 4.52 4.45 17.22
CA LEU A 441 4.35 5.83 16.79
C LEU A 441 5.56 6.68 17.18
N GLN A 442 6.09 6.51 18.39
CA GLN A 442 7.31 7.21 18.83
C GLN A 442 8.48 6.93 17.87
N ASP A 443 8.69 5.67 17.49
CA ASP A 443 9.73 5.26 16.54
C ASP A 443 9.56 5.96 15.17
N TYR A 444 8.32 6.24 14.72
CA TYR A 444 8.09 6.98 13.47
C TYR A 444 8.39 8.47 13.62
N LEU A 445 8.01 9.08 14.73
CA LEU A 445 8.30 10.49 14.98
C LEU A 445 9.81 10.73 15.13
N GLU A 446 10.53 9.84 15.83
CA GLU A 446 11.99 9.89 15.97
C GLU A 446 12.73 9.70 14.64
N GLN A 447 12.13 8.97 13.69
CA GLN A 447 12.65 8.83 12.33
C GLN A 447 12.36 10.04 11.42
N GLY A 448 11.63 11.06 11.90
CA GLY A 448 11.39 12.29 11.14
C GLY A 448 9.99 12.45 10.56
N ILE A 449 9.01 11.63 10.97
CA ILE A 449 7.60 11.99 10.75
C ILE A 449 7.26 13.23 11.59
N ASP A 450 6.93 14.33 10.92
CA ASP A 450 6.57 15.60 11.57
C ASP A 450 5.06 15.89 11.54
N ARG A 451 4.29 15.11 10.75
CA ARG A 451 2.84 15.21 10.68
C ARG A 451 2.15 13.85 10.79
N ILE A 452 1.14 13.76 11.63
CA ILE A 452 0.22 12.62 11.71
C ILE A 452 -1.11 12.99 11.08
N VAL A 453 -1.56 12.22 10.10
CA VAL A 453 -2.82 12.43 9.39
C VAL A 453 -3.79 11.32 9.75
N VAL A 454 -4.79 11.63 10.57
CA VAL A 454 -5.79 10.63 10.96
C VAL A 454 -6.95 10.66 9.98
N ASN A 455 -7.09 9.57 9.24
CA ASN A 455 -8.22 9.32 8.34
C ASN A 455 -9.06 8.17 8.91
N VAL A 456 -9.90 8.48 9.89
CA VAL A 456 -10.85 7.52 10.46
C VAL A 456 -12.21 7.60 9.78
N SER A 457 -12.41 8.53 8.85
CA SER A 457 -13.65 8.69 8.08
C SER A 457 -13.80 7.68 6.94
N LEU A 458 -12.75 6.93 6.61
CA LEU A 458 -12.81 5.81 5.69
C LEU A 458 -13.90 4.80 6.05
#